data_AF-A0A4P9YLJ2-F1
#
_entry.id   AF-A0A4P9YLJ2-F1
#
_cell.length_a   1.000
_cell.length_b   1.000
_cell.length_c   1.000
_cell.angle_alpha   90.00
_cell.angle_beta   90.00
_cell.angle_gamma   90.00
#
_symmetry.space_group_name_H-M   'P 1'
#
loop_
_entity.id
_entity.type
_entity.pdbx_description
1 polymer ?
#
loop_
_entity_poly.entity_id
_entity_poly.type
_entity_poly.pdbx_seq_one_letter_code
_entity_poly.pdbx_strand_id
1 'polypeptide(L)'
;LGCLFFICAFFGLSSLTSLELFAPERLLFTRERSNGFYSPSAYFVTKILFDIIPLRTVPPLLFGSIVYYMVGLYPLDNAMPKFLLALVLFNLCCAAICLVIALIFKHAAVGNLVATLTMLFSMLFSGFLLNKDKIIGVFSWLKYLSVFNYGYEAMIVNELVKINLHDTDVVEIEIPGTIILNQFGFNIKSYWRNIVILSVMFCSLLILAFALLKVFVKERR
;
A
#
# COMPACT_ATOMS: atom_id res chain seq x y z
N LEU A 1 -8.14 2.63 15.98
CA LEU A 1 -6.83 3.14 15.49
C LEU A 1 -5.80 2.03 15.26
N GLY A 2 -5.39 1.30 16.30
CA GLY A 2 -4.37 0.25 16.18
C GLY A 2 -4.74 -0.88 15.22
N CYS A 3 -6.02 -1.31 15.22
CA CYS A 3 -6.50 -2.32 14.27
C CYS A 3 -6.21 -1.95 12.80
N LEU A 4 -6.60 -0.76 12.35
CA LEU A 4 -6.32 -0.28 10.98
C LEU A 4 -4.82 -0.26 10.66
N PHE A 5 -3.97 0.07 11.63
CA PHE A 5 -2.53 0.10 11.47
C PHE A 5 -1.96 -1.31 11.27
N PHE A 6 -2.40 -2.28 12.07
CA PHE A 6 -1.98 -3.67 11.92
C PHE A 6 -2.50 -4.32 10.64
N ILE A 7 -3.68 -3.94 10.15
CA ILE A 7 -4.17 -4.35 8.83
C ILE A 7 -3.23 -3.82 7.73
N CYS A 8 -2.84 -2.55 7.79
CA CYS A 8 -1.84 -1.99 6.85
C CYS A 8 -0.51 -2.74 6.93
N ALA A 9 -0.02 -3.01 8.14
CA ALA A 9 1.24 -3.72 8.37
C ALA A 9 1.20 -5.14 7.81
N PHE A 10 0.10 -5.87 8.06
CA PHE A 10 -0.11 -7.21 7.54
C PHE A 10 -0.05 -7.22 6.00
N PHE A 11 -0.84 -6.38 5.33
CA PHE A 11 -0.84 -6.35 3.86
C PHE A 11 0.46 -5.80 3.27
N GLY A 12 1.02 -4.75 3.85
CA GLY A 12 2.28 -4.15 3.38
C GLY A 12 3.48 -5.09 3.52
N LEU A 13 3.54 -5.95 4.54
CA LEU A 13 4.57 -6.98 4.65
C LEU A 13 4.24 -8.21 3.79
N SER A 14 2.97 -8.58 3.63
CA SER A 14 2.56 -9.67 2.75
C SER A 14 2.87 -9.41 1.27
N SER A 15 3.01 -8.14 0.87
CA SER A 15 3.35 -7.75 -0.50
C SER A 15 4.80 -8.07 -0.88
N LEU A 16 5.65 -8.42 0.07
CA LEU A 16 7.03 -8.87 -0.19
C LEU A 16 7.07 -10.09 -1.13
N THR A 17 6.01 -10.91 -1.12
CA THR A 17 5.87 -12.05 -2.04
C THR A 17 5.84 -11.64 -3.52
N SER A 18 5.51 -10.39 -3.87
CA SER A 18 5.58 -9.92 -5.28
C SER A 18 7.03 -9.87 -5.79
N LEU A 19 8.02 -9.83 -4.89
CA LEU A 19 9.43 -9.88 -5.27
C LEU A 19 9.81 -11.24 -5.86
N GLU A 20 9.19 -12.31 -5.34
CA GLU A 20 9.43 -13.69 -5.76
C GLU A 20 8.79 -14.02 -7.12
N LEU A 21 7.95 -13.13 -7.67
CA LEU A 21 7.37 -13.34 -9.01
C LEU A 21 8.40 -13.20 -10.14
N PHE A 22 9.31 -12.23 -10.03
CA PHE A 22 10.27 -11.92 -11.09
C PHE A 22 11.68 -12.46 -10.83
N ALA A 23 12.09 -12.56 -9.56
CA ALA A 23 13.44 -12.96 -9.21
C ALA A 23 13.84 -14.36 -9.73
N PRO A 24 13.04 -15.43 -9.56
CA PRO A 24 13.41 -16.76 -10.06
C PRO A 24 13.23 -16.90 -11.57
N GLU A 25 12.24 -16.25 -12.16
CA GLU A 25 11.91 -16.40 -13.58
C GLU A 25 12.78 -15.54 -14.50
N ARG A 26 13.55 -14.59 -13.96
CA ARG A 26 14.40 -13.68 -14.74
C ARG A 26 15.33 -14.42 -15.71
N LEU A 27 15.90 -15.55 -15.28
CA LEU A 27 16.80 -16.36 -16.12
C LEU A 27 16.05 -17.04 -17.27
N LEU A 28 14.86 -17.58 -16.98
CA LEU A 28 14.00 -18.19 -17.99
C LEU A 28 13.52 -17.15 -19.00
N PHE A 29 13.01 -16.02 -18.52
CA PHE A 29 12.57 -14.88 -19.33
C PHE A 29 13.66 -14.42 -20.30
N THR A 30 14.90 -14.29 -19.83
CA THR A 30 16.02 -13.83 -20.67
C THR A 30 16.32 -14.83 -21.80
N ARG A 31 16.23 -16.14 -21.54
CA ARG A 31 16.44 -17.21 -22.53
C ARG A 31 15.30 -17.32 -23.54
N GLU A 32 14.06 -17.28 -23.08
CA GLU A 32 12.89 -17.35 -23.96
C GLU A 32 12.80 -16.10 -24.85
N ARG A 33 13.21 -14.95 -24.30
CA ARG A 33 13.32 -13.70 -25.06
C ARG A 33 14.40 -13.74 -26.12
N SER A 34 15.60 -14.29 -25.84
CA SER A 34 16.67 -14.42 -26.84
C SER A 34 16.25 -15.31 -28.01
N ASN A 35 15.37 -16.28 -27.75
CA ASN A 35 14.82 -17.17 -28.77
C ASN A 35 13.56 -16.61 -29.48
N GLY A 36 13.11 -15.40 -29.10
CA GLY A 36 12.01 -14.71 -29.78
C GLY A 36 10.60 -15.24 -29.48
N PHE A 37 10.40 -16.03 -28.42
CA PHE A 37 9.10 -16.66 -28.13
C PHE A 37 7.97 -15.67 -27.81
N TYR A 38 8.26 -14.55 -27.13
CA TYR A 38 7.25 -13.53 -26.81
C TYR A 38 7.84 -12.13 -26.61
N SER A 39 6.97 -11.12 -26.67
CA SER A 39 7.34 -9.72 -26.43
C SER A 39 7.46 -9.43 -24.92
N PRO A 40 8.40 -8.56 -24.49
CA PRO A 40 8.52 -8.16 -23.08
C PRO A 40 7.25 -7.55 -22.50
N SER A 41 6.47 -6.85 -23.34
CA SER A 41 5.18 -6.27 -22.97
C SER A 41 4.10 -7.32 -22.72
N ALA A 42 4.00 -8.34 -23.58
CA ALA A 42 3.02 -9.41 -23.37
C ALA A 42 3.31 -10.18 -22.07
N TYR A 43 4.59 -10.50 -21.81
CA TYR A 43 5.00 -11.14 -20.56
C TYR A 43 4.68 -10.30 -19.32
N PHE A 44 5.07 -9.02 -19.34
CA PHE A 44 4.86 -8.10 -18.21
C PHE A 44 3.39 -7.92 -17.89
N VAL A 45 2.56 -7.63 -18.90
CA VAL A 45 1.12 -7.41 -18.71
C VAL A 45 0.46 -8.67 -18.16
N THR A 46 0.78 -9.84 -18.73
CA THR A 46 0.20 -11.11 -18.28
C THR A 46 0.57 -11.38 -16.83
N LYS A 47 1.86 -11.30 -16.48
CA LYS A 47 2.34 -11.54 -15.11
C LYS A 47 1.70 -10.60 -14.10
N ILE A 48 1.63 -9.32 -14.42
CA ILE A 48 1.04 -8.32 -13.54
C ILE A 48 -0.45 -8.53 -13.37
N LEU A 49 -1.17 -8.86 -14.44
CA LEU A 49 -2.61 -9.12 -14.36
C LEU A 49 -2.92 -10.33 -13.49
N PHE A 50 -2.14 -11.41 -13.63
CA PHE A 50 -2.25 -12.61 -12.80
C PHE A 50 -1.76 -12.43 -11.36
N ASP A 51 -0.93 -11.43 -11.04
CA ASP A 51 -0.61 -11.09 -9.64
C ASP A 51 -1.70 -10.18 -9.04
N ILE A 52 -2.03 -9.09 -9.73
CA ILE A 52 -2.93 -8.04 -9.25
C ILE A 52 -4.31 -8.60 -8.89
N ILE A 53 -4.92 -9.36 -9.81
CA ILE A 53 -6.31 -9.74 -9.66
C ILE A 53 -6.46 -10.78 -8.53
N PRO A 54 -5.87 -11.99 -8.61
CA PRO A 54 -6.12 -13.02 -7.61
C PRO A 54 -5.32 -12.84 -6.32
N LEU A 55 -4.10 -12.31 -6.35
CA LEU A 55 -3.24 -12.24 -5.15
C LEU A 55 -3.29 -10.89 -4.45
N ARG A 56 -3.56 -9.79 -5.17
CA ARG A 56 -3.53 -8.43 -4.59
C ARG A 56 -4.90 -7.78 -4.40
N THR A 57 -5.93 -8.28 -5.08
CA THR A 57 -7.29 -7.72 -4.98
C THR A 57 -8.21 -8.60 -4.14
N VAL A 58 -8.27 -9.91 -4.43
CA VAL A 58 -9.18 -10.84 -3.75
C VAL A 58 -8.87 -10.97 -2.24
N PRO A 59 -7.62 -11.18 -1.78
CA PRO A 59 -7.35 -11.41 -0.36
C PRO A 59 -7.67 -10.20 0.53
N PRO A 60 -7.30 -8.95 0.17
CA PRO A 60 -7.73 -7.79 0.96
C PRO A 60 -9.23 -7.55 0.95
N LEU A 61 -9.94 -7.89 -0.14
CA LEU A 61 -11.40 -7.79 -0.17
C LEU A 61 -12.07 -8.77 0.80
N LEU A 62 -11.63 -10.04 0.80
CA LEU A 62 -12.17 -11.07 1.68
C LEU A 62 -11.80 -10.81 3.14
N PHE A 63 -10.52 -10.56 3.42
CA PHE A 63 -10.07 -10.26 4.78
C PHE A 63 -10.68 -8.97 5.30
N GLY A 64 -10.68 -7.91 4.47
CA GLY A 64 -11.22 -6.61 4.82
C GLY A 64 -12.72 -6.67 5.14
N SER A 65 -13.51 -7.43 4.37
CA SER A 65 -14.95 -7.56 4.63
C SER A 65 -15.23 -8.28 5.95
N ILE A 66 -14.52 -9.38 6.22
CA ILE A 66 -14.65 -10.14 7.47
C ILE A 66 -14.27 -9.26 8.67
N VAL A 67 -13.10 -8.63 8.62
CA VAL A 67 -12.59 -7.81 9.72
C VAL A 67 -13.46 -6.58 9.95
N TYR A 68 -14.06 -6.02 8.90
CA TYR A 68 -14.96 -4.87 9.02
C TYR A 68 -16.12 -5.14 9.99
N TYR A 69 -16.78 -6.29 9.81
CA TYR A 69 -17.88 -6.72 10.68
C TYR A 69 -17.39 -7.19 12.05
N MET A 70 -16.27 -7.91 12.13
CA MET A 70 -15.75 -8.43 13.41
C MET A 70 -15.31 -7.32 14.37
N VAL A 71 -14.74 -6.23 13.85
CA VAL A 71 -14.28 -5.09 14.67
C VAL A 71 -15.44 -4.18 15.06
N GLY A 72 -16.59 -4.27 14.37
CA GLY A 72 -17.71 -3.35 14.57
C GLY A 72 -17.40 -1.94 14.07
N LEU A 73 -16.73 -1.84 12.91
CA LEU A 73 -16.47 -0.55 12.24
C LEU A 73 -17.79 0.12 11.81
N TYR A 74 -17.73 1.42 11.48
CA TYR A 74 -18.93 2.25 11.39
C TYR A 74 -19.95 1.72 10.34
N PRO A 75 -21.15 1.26 10.75
CA PRO A 75 -22.05 0.49 9.88
C PRO A 75 -22.87 1.41 8.95
N LEU A 76 -22.20 2.05 8.00
CA LEU A 76 -22.84 2.86 6.96
C LEU A 76 -22.56 2.25 5.58
N ASP A 77 -23.59 2.17 4.75
CA ASP A 77 -23.53 1.53 3.42
C ASP A 77 -22.40 2.07 2.52
N ASN A 78 -22.02 3.33 2.71
CA ASN A 78 -20.95 3.98 1.94
C ASN A 78 -19.56 3.94 2.59
N ALA A 79 -19.43 3.47 3.84
CA ALA A 79 -18.16 3.45 4.57
C ALA A 79 -17.36 2.17 4.27
N MET A 80 -18.00 1.00 4.28
CA MET A 80 -17.35 -0.28 3.95
C MET A 80 -16.69 -0.28 2.55
N PRO A 81 -17.36 0.09 1.44
CA PRO A 81 -16.73 0.06 0.12
C PRO A 81 -15.53 1.03 0.02
N LYS A 82 -15.59 2.16 0.72
CA LYS A 82 -14.49 3.14 0.78
C LYS A 82 -13.28 2.61 1.54
N PHE A 83 -13.52 1.90 2.64
CA PHE A 83 -12.48 1.19 3.38
C PHE A 83 -11.82 0.12 2.52
N LEU A 84 -12.61 -0.74 1.86
CA LEU A 84 -12.12 -1.79 0.98
C LEU A 84 -11.32 -1.24 -0.20
N LEU A 85 -11.80 -0.15 -0.83
CA LEU A 85 -11.09 0.53 -1.92
C LEU A 85 -9.71 1.03 -1.46
N ALA A 86 -9.65 1.71 -0.30
CA ALA A 86 -8.40 2.21 0.25
C ALA A 86 -7.43 1.06 0.57
N LEU A 87 -7.94 -0.03 1.13
CA LEU A 87 -7.14 -1.21 1.49
C LEU A 87 -6.56 -1.92 0.26
N VAL A 88 -7.37 -2.12 -0.79
CA VAL A 88 -6.92 -2.72 -2.05
C VAL A 88 -5.89 -1.83 -2.74
N LEU A 89 -6.15 -0.52 -2.88
CA LEU A 89 -5.20 0.41 -3.50
C LEU A 89 -3.87 0.48 -2.73
N PHE A 90 -3.93 0.49 -1.40
CA PHE A 90 -2.74 0.40 -0.56
C PHE A 90 -1.94 -0.88 -0.85
N ASN A 91 -2.60 -2.04 -0.86
CA ASN A 91 -1.95 -3.32 -1.13
C ASN A 91 -1.32 -3.37 -2.53
N LEU A 92 -2.01 -2.81 -3.54
CA LEU A 92 -1.50 -2.69 -4.90
C LEU A 92 -0.26 -1.80 -5.01
N CYS A 93 -0.23 -0.67 -4.29
CA CYS A 93 0.94 0.19 -4.22
C CYS A 93 2.13 -0.53 -3.58
N CYS A 94 1.92 -1.23 -2.46
CA CYS A 94 2.97 -1.98 -1.78
C CYS A 94 3.54 -3.09 -2.69
N ALA A 95 2.68 -3.82 -3.39
CA ALA A 95 3.09 -4.83 -4.37
C ALA A 95 3.90 -4.21 -5.53
N ALA A 96 3.48 -3.05 -6.05
CA ALA A 96 4.19 -2.35 -7.12
C ALA A 96 5.59 -1.87 -6.68
N ILE A 97 5.75 -1.39 -5.43
CA ILE A 97 7.08 -1.07 -4.87
C ILE A 97 7.96 -2.32 -4.83
N CYS A 98 7.44 -3.43 -4.30
CA CYS A 98 8.19 -4.69 -4.24
C CYS A 98 8.62 -5.17 -5.64
N LEU A 99 7.75 -5.00 -6.64
CA LEU A 99 8.02 -5.36 -8.03
C LEU A 99 9.15 -4.49 -8.62
N VAL A 100 9.12 -3.17 -8.41
CA VAL A 100 10.20 -2.26 -8.83
C VAL A 100 11.54 -2.69 -8.23
N ILE A 101 11.56 -3.00 -6.93
CA ILE A 101 12.76 -3.46 -6.23
C ILE A 101 13.26 -4.79 -6.83
N ALA A 102 12.35 -5.72 -7.13
CA ALA A 102 12.69 -7.01 -7.77
C ALA A 102 13.39 -6.84 -9.13
N LEU A 103 13.05 -5.81 -9.89
CA LEU A 103 13.66 -5.54 -11.19
C LEU A 103 15.06 -4.93 -11.07
N ILE A 104 15.26 -4.05 -10.09
CA ILE A 104 16.53 -3.35 -9.82
C ILE A 104 17.59 -4.35 -9.31
N PHE A 105 17.24 -5.18 -8.33
CA PHE A 105 18.19 -6.09 -7.71
C PHE A 105 18.24 -7.45 -8.42
N LYS A 106 19.44 -7.92 -8.75
CA LYS A 106 19.62 -9.25 -9.37
C LYS A 106 19.49 -10.40 -8.38
N HIS A 107 19.89 -10.18 -7.13
CA HIS A 107 19.84 -11.19 -6.07
C HIS A 107 18.57 -11.01 -5.24
N ALA A 108 17.73 -12.07 -5.21
CA ALA A 108 16.45 -12.05 -4.50
C ALA A 108 16.59 -11.70 -3.02
N ALA A 109 17.62 -12.24 -2.34
CA ALA A 109 17.88 -11.98 -0.93
C ALA A 109 18.14 -10.48 -0.64
N VAL A 110 18.96 -9.83 -1.46
CA VAL A 110 19.24 -8.39 -1.33
C VAL A 110 17.99 -7.57 -1.62
N GLY A 111 17.23 -7.93 -2.66
CA GLY A 111 15.96 -7.30 -2.97
C GLY A 111 14.96 -7.39 -1.81
N ASN A 112 14.85 -8.56 -1.18
CA ASN A 112 13.93 -8.77 -0.05
C ASN A 112 14.31 -7.93 1.18
N LEU A 113 15.61 -7.84 1.49
CA LEU A 113 16.11 -6.96 2.57
C LEU A 113 15.75 -5.50 2.29
N VAL A 114 15.99 -5.00 1.08
CA VAL A 114 15.68 -3.62 0.70
C VAL A 114 14.19 -3.36 0.70
N ALA A 115 13.38 -4.29 0.20
CA ALA A 115 11.91 -4.18 0.22
C ALA A 115 11.38 -4.14 1.65
N THR A 116 11.87 -5.02 2.53
CA THR A 116 11.47 -5.05 3.94
C THR A 116 11.83 -3.75 4.65
N LEU A 117 13.05 -3.24 4.47
CA LEU A 117 13.47 -1.95 5.02
C LEU A 117 12.61 -0.79 4.49
N THR A 118 12.27 -0.81 3.20
CA THR A 118 11.40 0.20 2.58
C THR A 118 9.99 0.19 3.17
N MET A 119 9.43 -1.00 3.43
CA MET A 119 8.11 -1.15 4.05
C MET A 119 8.13 -0.71 5.51
N LEU A 120 9.13 -1.11 6.29
CA LEU A 120 9.30 -0.68 7.68
C LEU A 120 9.48 0.84 7.79
N PHE A 121 10.28 1.43 6.90
CA PHE A 121 10.45 2.87 6.82
C PHE A 121 9.12 3.56 6.50
N SER A 122 8.38 3.06 5.50
CA SER A 122 7.06 3.61 5.16
C SER A 122 6.09 3.52 6.35
N MET A 123 6.08 2.39 7.06
CA MET A 123 5.25 2.14 8.24
C MET A 123 5.54 3.13 9.39
N LEU A 124 6.81 3.50 9.60
CA LEU A 124 7.20 4.51 10.59
C LEU A 124 6.54 5.87 10.32
N PHE A 125 6.43 6.26 9.05
CA PHE A 125 5.81 7.52 8.63
C PHE A 125 4.29 7.41 8.34
N SER A 126 3.63 6.35 8.80
CA SER A 126 2.17 6.15 8.62
C SER A 126 1.28 7.22 9.28
N GLY A 127 1.80 7.98 10.24
CA GLY A 127 1.04 8.91 11.07
C GLY A 127 0.52 8.31 12.39
N PHE A 128 0.59 6.98 12.56
CA PHE A 128 0.22 6.32 13.81
C PHE A 128 1.38 6.27 14.81
N LEU A 129 2.57 5.84 14.37
CA LEU A 129 3.76 5.74 15.22
C LEU A 129 4.43 7.10 15.46
N LEU A 130 4.48 7.93 14.41
CA LEU A 130 4.97 9.30 14.47
C LEU A 130 3.82 10.24 14.12
N ASN A 131 3.55 11.19 15.03
CA ASN A 131 2.58 12.23 14.79
C ASN A 131 3.08 13.17 13.68
N LYS A 132 2.25 13.41 12.66
CA LYS A 132 2.60 14.17 11.46
C LYS A 132 3.03 15.61 11.74
N ASP A 133 2.48 16.24 12.77
CA ASP A 133 2.72 17.64 13.11
C ASP A 133 4.00 17.83 13.92
N LYS A 134 4.49 16.75 14.56
CA LYS A 134 5.70 16.77 15.39
C LYS A 134 6.97 16.37 14.61
N ILE A 135 6.85 16.10 13.31
CA ILE A 135 8.01 15.76 12.46
C ILE A 135 8.84 17.02 12.20
N ILE A 136 10.14 16.96 12.54
CA ILE A 136 11.10 18.04 12.28
C ILE A 136 11.08 18.39 10.79
N GLY A 137 11.03 19.69 10.46
CA GLY A 137 10.77 20.19 9.10
C GLY A 137 11.62 19.56 7.99
N VAL A 138 12.90 19.27 8.26
CA VAL A 138 13.83 18.62 7.32
C VAL A 138 13.39 17.21 6.92
N PHE A 139 12.71 16.47 7.79
CA PHE A 139 12.22 15.11 7.54
C PHE A 139 10.74 15.07 7.13
N SER A 140 10.05 16.21 7.12
CA SER A 140 8.61 16.29 6.82
C SER A 140 8.27 15.80 5.41
N TRP A 141 9.22 15.87 4.46
CA TRP A 141 8.97 15.39 3.09
C TRP A 141 8.87 13.86 2.98
N LEU A 142 9.51 13.11 3.89
CA LEU A 142 9.52 11.65 3.89
C LEU A 142 8.12 11.05 4.05
N LYS A 143 7.24 11.76 4.76
CA LYS A 143 5.84 11.34 4.92
C LYS A 143 5.11 11.28 3.58
N TYR A 144 5.48 12.11 2.60
CA TYR A 144 4.84 12.11 1.28
C TYR A 144 5.30 10.96 0.38
N LEU A 145 6.41 10.31 0.73
CA LEU A 145 6.93 9.15 0.01
C LEU A 145 6.32 7.84 0.55
N SER A 146 5.85 7.84 1.80
CA SER A 146 5.25 6.68 2.45
C SER A 146 3.87 6.34 1.89
N VAL A 147 3.73 5.14 1.31
CA VAL A 147 2.43 4.56 0.92
C VAL A 147 1.54 4.29 2.12
N PHE A 148 2.14 3.91 3.25
CA PHE A 148 1.43 3.69 4.52
C PHE A 148 0.74 4.95 5.02
N ASN A 149 1.36 6.13 4.83
CA ASN A 149 0.76 7.40 5.24
C ASN A 149 -0.59 7.61 4.54
N TYR A 150 -0.63 7.49 3.21
CA TYR A 150 -1.86 7.73 2.44
C TYR A 150 -2.90 6.63 2.65
N GLY A 151 -2.47 5.36 2.70
CA GLY A 151 -3.38 4.23 2.93
C GLY A 151 -4.02 4.29 4.32
N TYR A 152 -3.20 4.48 5.36
CA TYR A 152 -3.68 4.60 6.73
C TYR A 152 -4.56 5.84 6.91
N GLU A 153 -4.15 7.00 6.39
CA GLU A 153 -4.95 8.23 6.48
C GLU A 153 -6.29 8.10 5.72
N ALA A 154 -6.34 7.41 4.58
CA ALA A 154 -7.61 7.18 3.89
C ALA A 154 -8.57 6.32 4.74
N MET A 155 -8.08 5.23 5.32
CA MET A 155 -8.90 4.33 6.14
C MET A 155 -9.35 5.00 7.45
N ILE A 156 -8.44 5.65 8.17
CA ILE A 156 -8.74 6.30 9.46
C ILE A 156 -9.73 7.46 9.29
N VAL A 157 -9.61 8.26 8.23
CA VAL A 157 -10.53 9.36 7.94
C VAL A 157 -11.90 8.83 7.54
N ASN A 158 -11.98 7.71 6.81
CA ASN A 158 -13.26 7.11 6.47
C ASN A 158 -14.06 6.71 7.72
N GLU A 159 -13.38 6.17 8.73
CA GLU A 159 -14.01 5.65 9.95
C GLU A 159 -14.28 6.75 11.00
N LEU A 160 -13.27 7.56 11.35
CA LEU A 160 -13.37 8.47 12.49
C LEU A 160 -14.10 9.79 12.21
N VAL A 161 -14.33 10.15 10.95
CA VAL A 161 -15.03 11.42 10.63
C VAL A 161 -16.48 11.43 11.11
N LYS A 162 -17.12 10.26 11.21
CA LYS A 162 -18.56 10.14 11.52
C LYS A 162 -18.85 9.55 12.89
N ILE A 163 -17.82 9.22 13.66
CA ILE A 163 -17.96 8.61 14.98
C ILE A 163 -17.89 9.71 16.04
N ASN A 164 -18.86 9.70 16.95
CA ASN A 164 -18.77 10.39 18.23
C ASN A 164 -18.49 9.35 19.30
N LEU A 165 -17.43 9.56 20.09
CA LEU A 165 -17.09 8.70 21.20
C LEU A 165 -17.80 9.22 22.44
N HIS A 166 -18.54 8.35 23.10
CA HIS A 166 -19.18 8.64 24.38
C HIS A 166 -18.31 8.02 25.47
N ASP A 167 -17.73 8.86 26.31
CA ASP A 167 -17.06 8.43 27.54
C ASP A 167 -18.02 8.63 28.71
N THR A 168 -18.25 7.56 29.49
CA THR A 168 -19.22 7.54 30.60
C THR A 168 -18.54 7.34 31.95
N ASP A 169 -17.21 7.26 32.01
CA ASP A 169 -16.50 6.79 33.22
C ASP A 169 -16.43 7.85 34.34
N VAL A 170 -16.51 9.16 34.03
CA VAL A 170 -16.45 10.23 35.05
C VAL A 170 -17.38 11.41 34.75
N VAL A 171 -17.52 11.80 33.49
CA VAL A 171 -18.44 12.84 32.99
C VAL A 171 -18.87 12.40 31.59
N GLU A 172 -20.16 12.49 31.25
CA GLU A 172 -20.63 12.25 29.88
C GLU A 172 -20.03 13.32 28.94
N ILE A 173 -18.97 12.95 28.23
CA ILE A 173 -18.32 13.80 27.24
C ILE A 173 -18.43 13.12 25.88
N GLU A 174 -19.05 13.82 24.93
CA GLU A 174 -19.05 13.44 23.53
C GLU A 174 -17.81 14.00 22.85
N ILE A 175 -16.85 13.12 22.54
CA ILE A 175 -15.64 13.50 21.80
C ILE A 175 -15.84 13.12 20.33
N PRO A 176 -16.03 14.09 19.42
CA PRO A 176 -16.08 13.79 18.00
C PRO A 176 -14.72 13.26 17.52
N GLY A 177 -14.73 12.20 16.71
CA GLY A 177 -13.52 11.58 16.17
C GLY A 177 -12.65 12.53 15.33
N THR A 178 -13.19 13.67 14.90
CA THR A 178 -12.47 14.75 14.24
C THR A 178 -11.40 15.39 15.14
N ILE A 179 -11.60 15.45 16.45
CA ILE A 179 -10.61 15.95 17.41
C ILE A 179 -9.40 15.01 17.44
N ILE A 180 -9.66 13.70 17.47
CA ILE A 180 -8.60 12.67 17.42
C ILE A 180 -7.82 12.79 16.11
N LEU A 181 -8.51 12.92 14.96
CA LEU A 181 -7.85 13.10 13.67
C LEU A 181 -6.94 14.33 13.66
N ASN A 182 -7.41 15.46 14.16
CA ASN A 182 -6.62 16.69 14.25
C ASN A 182 -5.43 16.55 15.20
N GLN A 183 -5.56 15.83 16.31
CA GLN A 183 -4.46 15.62 17.26
C GLN A 183 -3.29 14.86 16.64
N PHE A 184 -3.55 13.96 15.70
CA PHE A 184 -2.52 13.21 14.96
C PHE A 184 -2.07 13.91 13.66
N GLY A 185 -2.60 15.10 13.36
CA GLY A 185 -2.30 15.86 12.15
C GLY A 185 -2.94 15.28 10.87
N PHE A 186 -4.01 14.49 11.00
CA PHE A 186 -4.76 13.97 9.86
C PHE A 186 -5.78 14.99 9.37
N ASN A 187 -5.87 15.15 8.05
CA ASN A 187 -6.81 16.10 7.47
C ASN A 187 -8.12 15.40 7.06
N ILE A 188 -9.20 15.78 7.75
CA ILE A 188 -10.57 15.26 7.69
C ILE A 188 -11.13 15.17 6.25
N LYS A 189 -10.77 16.08 5.34
CA LYS A 189 -11.28 16.11 3.97
C LYS A 189 -10.39 15.36 2.95
N SER A 190 -9.34 14.69 3.42
CA SER A 190 -8.27 14.18 2.55
C SER A 190 -8.52 12.81 1.96
N TYR A 191 -9.65 12.15 2.25
CA TYR A 191 -9.94 10.81 1.76
C TYR A 191 -9.71 10.68 0.24
N TRP A 192 -10.39 11.50 -0.56
CA TRP A 192 -10.28 11.46 -2.02
C TRP A 192 -8.91 11.85 -2.53
N ARG A 193 -8.25 12.81 -1.86
CA ARG A 193 -6.87 13.20 -2.20
C ARG A 193 -5.93 12.01 -2.05
N ASN A 194 -6.05 11.26 -0.97
CA ASN A 194 -5.19 10.12 -0.68
C ASN A 194 -5.47 8.95 -1.65
N ILE A 195 -6.73 8.72 -2.01
CA ILE A 195 -7.08 7.74 -3.04
C ILE A 195 -6.44 8.12 -4.39
N VAL A 196 -6.56 9.38 -4.82
CA VAL A 196 -5.95 9.85 -6.07
C VAL A 196 -4.43 9.71 -6.02
N ILE A 197 -3.78 10.10 -4.91
CA ILE A 197 -2.33 9.96 -4.77
C ILE A 197 -1.92 8.48 -4.85
N LEU A 198 -2.62 7.57 -4.15
CA LEU A 198 -2.33 6.14 -4.23
C LEU A 198 -2.50 5.61 -5.65
N SER A 199 -3.57 5.98 -6.36
CA SER A 199 -3.77 5.58 -7.76
C SER A 199 -2.65 6.09 -8.67
N VAL A 200 -2.24 7.36 -8.52
CA VAL A 200 -1.14 7.95 -9.29
C VAL A 200 0.19 7.26 -8.96
N MET A 201 0.47 7.01 -7.67
CA MET A 201 1.66 6.27 -7.24
C MET A 201 1.69 4.87 -7.85
N PHE A 202 0.58 4.13 -7.78
CA PHE A 202 0.46 2.82 -8.39
C PHE A 202 0.74 2.82 -9.89
N CYS A 203 0.07 3.69 -10.65
CA CYS A 203 0.29 3.81 -12.09
C CYS A 203 1.73 4.21 -12.41
N SER A 204 2.31 5.14 -11.67
CA SER A 204 3.70 5.59 -11.87
C SER A 204 4.71 4.47 -11.61
N LEU A 205 4.50 3.66 -10.56
CA LEU A 205 5.34 2.52 -10.23
C LEU A 205 5.25 1.41 -11.27
N LEU A 206 4.06 1.16 -11.83
CA LEU A 206 3.89 0.20 -12.93
C LEU A 206 4.60 0.64 -14.20
N ILE A 207 4.50 1.93 -14.56
CA ILE A 207 5.21 2.50 -15.72
C ILE A 207 6.72 2.40 -15.50
N LEU A 208 7.19 2.73 -14.29
CA LEU A 208 8.60 2.62 -13.92
C LEU A 208 9.08 1.17 -13.97
N ALA A 209 8.32 0.22 -13.43
CA ALA A 209 8.62 -1.20 -13.54
C ALA A 209 8.73 -1.66 -15.01
N PHE A 210 7.79 -1.24 -15.86
CA PHE A 210 7.84 -1.58 -17.28
C PHE A 210 9.08 -1.00 -17.97
N ALA A 211 9.44 0.24 -17.65
CA ALA A 211 10.65 0.89 -18.16
C ALA A 211 11.92 0.16 -17.69
N LEU A 212 11.99 -0.22 -16.40
CA LEU A 212 13.11 -0.98 -15.84
C LEU A 212 13.24 -2.35 -16.48
N LEU A 213 12.14 -3.04 -16.75
CA LEU A 213 12.16 -4.32 -17.47
C LEU A 213 12.79 -4.15 -18.86
N LYS A 214 12.39 -3.12 -19.62
CA LYS A 214 12.96 -2.82 -20.95
C LYS A 214 14.45 -2.46 -20.91
N VAL A 215 14.89 -1.73 -19.88
CA VAL A 215 16.29 -1.28 -19.75
C VAL A 215 17.20 -2.42 -19.28
N PHE A 216 16.80 -3.16 -18.24
CA PHE A 216 17.65 -4.18 -17.63
C PHE A 216 17.62 -5.52 -18.36
N VAL A 217 16.63 -5.77 -19.21
CA VAL A 217 16.59 -6.93 -20.11
C VAL A 217 16.87 -6.46 -21.54
N LYS A 218 18.03 -5.83 -21.72
CA LYS A 218 18.56 -5.50 -23.04
C LYS A 218 19.40 -6.67 -23.55
N GLU A 219 19.03 -7.15 -24.73
CA GLU A 219 19.67 -8.27 -25.45
C GLU A 219 21.20 -8.16 -25.41
N ARG A 220 21.89 -9.16 -24.82
CA ARG A 220 23.22 -9.52 -25.34
C ARG A 220 22.94 -10.42 -26.53
N ARG A 221 22.89 -9.82 -27.72
CA ARG A 221 23.08 -10.56 -28.98
C ARG A 221 24.51 -11.08 -29.04
#